data_AF-A0A7U8GT97-F1
#
_entry.id   AF-A0A7U8GT97-F1
#
_cell.length_a   1.000
_cell.length_b   1.000
_cell.length_c   1.000
_cell.angle_alpha   90.00
_cell.angle_beta   90.00
_cell.angle_gamma   90.00
#
_symmetry.space_group_name_H-M   'P 1'
#
loop_
_entity.id
_entity.type
_entity.pdbx_description
1 polymer ?
#
loop_
_entity_poly.entity_id
_entity_poly.type
_entity_poly.pdbx_seq_one_letter_code
_entity_poly.pdbx_strand_id
1 'polypeptide(L)'
;MIISVIILTNDNLADGGAESDLGILFLPRVVAGFIILFAAIIGIQSLRSLSQGHKPEGQELIATDGFTGIFIYIAIFVFYWLAVPYLGFMITTPIVMLAVAYLLGGRNWPPIIAVSVITPILIFYGSREFLRVYLPTWAF
;
A
#
# COMPACT_ATOMS: atom_id res chain seq x y z
N MET A 1 33.02 -11.65 -20.74
CA MET A 1 33.90 -12.26 -19.72
C MET A 1 34.99 -11.32 -19.21
N ILE A 2 35.80 -10.70 -20.08
CA ILE A 2 36.91 -9.81 -19.65
C ILE A 2 36.41 -8.58 -18.84
N ILE A 3 35.29 -7.98 -19.23
CA ILE A 3 34.67 -6.84 -18.53
C ILE A 3 34.23 -7.20 -17.11
N SER A 4 33.70 -8.42 -16.91
CA SER A 4 33.26 -8.91 -15.59
C SER A 4 34.43 -9.09 -14.62
N VAL A 5 35.60 -9.49 -15.12
CA VAL A 5 36.82 -9.65 -14.30
C VAL A 5 37.34 -8.28 -13.85
N ILE A 6 37.29 -7.26 -14.72
CA ILE A 6 37.72 -5.89 -14.40
C ILE A 6 36.82 -5.25 -13.32
N ILE A 7 35.51 -5.51 -13.37
CA ILE A 7 34.55 -5.03 -12.36
C ILE A 7 34.80 -5.71 -11.00
N LEU A 8 35.13 -7.01 -11.00
CA LEU A 8 35.41 -7.78 -9.78
C LEU A 8 36.76 -7.47 -9.13
N THR A 9 37.76 -7.00 -9.88
CA THR A 9 39.11 -6.70 -9.35
C THR A 9 39.28 -5.24 -8.93
N ASN A 10 38.35 -4.35 -9.30
CA ASN A 10 38.40 -2.97 -8.87
C ASN A 10 37.74 -2.81 -7.49
N ASP A 11 38.48 -3.14 -6.44
CA ASP A 11 38.06 -2.99 -5.03
C ASP A 11 37.64 -1.54 -4.67
N ASN A 12 38.00 -0.56 -5.50
CA ASN A 12 37.58 0.84 -5.33
C ASN A 12 36.11 1.11 -5.72
N LEU A 13 35.41 0.16 -6.34
CA LEU A 13 33.98 0.27 -6.66
C LEU A 13 33.09 -0.52 -5.69
N ALA A 14 33.66 -1.47 -4.93
CA ALA A 14 32.94 -2.32 -3.99
C ALA A 14 32.73 -1.66 -2.62
N ASP A 15 33.52 -0.63 -2.28
CA ASP A 15 33.39 0.13 -1.02
C ASP A 15 32.22 1.13 -1.01
N GLY A 16 31.41 1.20 -2.08
CA GLY A 16 30.16 1.96 -2.10
C GLY A 16 28.94 1.20 -1.59
N GLY A 17 29.08 -0.08 -1.22
CA GLY A 17 27.94 -0.97 -0.92
C GLY A 17 27.70 -1.29 0.55
N ALA A 18 28.51 -0.74 1.46
CA ALA A 18 28.46 -1.07 2.89
C ALA A 18 27.62 -0.11 3.75
N GLU A 19 26.77 0.73 3.15
CA GLU A 19 25.71 1.43 3.89
C GLU A 19 24.42 0.60 3.93
N SER A 20 24.44 -0.40 4.82
CA SER A 20 23.30 -1.09 5.43
C SER A 20 22.43 -2.00 4.54
N ASP A 21 22.88 -3.24 4.35
CA ASP A 21 22.03 -4.39 3.96
C ASP A 21 20.81 -4.55 4.91
N LEU A 22 20.96 -4.10 6.17
CA LEU A 22 19.88 -3.97 7.14
C LEU A 22 18.82 -2.93 6.72
N GLY A 23 19.19 -1.81 6.10
CA GLY A 23 18.26 -0.74 5.73
C GLY A 23 17.35 -1.11 4.55
N ILE A 24 17.91 -1.78 3.54
CA ILE A 24 17.17 -2.19 2.32
C ILE A 24 16.17 -3.32 2.63
N LEU A 25 16.55 -4.27 3.49
CA LEU A 25 15.70 -5.42 3.88
C LEU A 25 14.77 -5.14 5.06
N PHE A 26 14.90 -3.99 5.73
CA PHE A 26 14.03 -3.60 6.86
C PHE A 26 12.59 -3.37 6.42
N LEU A 27 12.37 -2.58 5.35
CA LEU A 27 11.02 -2.26 4.85
C LEU A 27 10.23 -3.51 4.49
N PRO A 28 10.74 -4.43 3.64
CA PRO A 28 9.98 -5.62 3.25
C PRO A 28 9.64 -6.52 4.46
N ARG A 29 10.53 -6.64 5.45
CA ARG A 29 10.28 -7.46 6.65
C ARG A 29 9.22 -6.86 7.56
N VAL A 30 9.26 -5.55 7.80
CA VAL A 30 8.26 -4.85 8.61
C VAL A 30 6.88 -4.94 7.95
N VAL A 31 6.82 -4.68 6.63
CA VAL A 31 5.58 -4.81 5.86
C VAL A 31 5.05 -6.24 5.91
N ALA A 32 5.90 -7.25 5.71
CA ALA A 32 5.50 -8.65 5.82
C ALA A 32 4.93 -8.98 7.21
N GLY A 33 5.56 -8.47 8.28
CA GLY A 33 5.05 -8.61 9.64
C GLY A 33 3.65 -8.02 9.82
N PHE A 34 3.41 -6.80 9.32
CA PHE A 34 2.09 -6.18 9.35
C PHE A 34 1.06 -6.93 8.50
N ILE A 35 1.44 -7.42 7.31
CA ILE A 35 0.57 -8.24 6.46
C ILE A 35 0.12 -9.50 7.20
N ILE A 36 1.06 -10.22 7.82
CA ILE A 36 0.75 -11.44 8.60
C ILE A 36 -0.17 -11.09 9.77
N LEU A 37 0.13 -10.01 10.50
CA LEU A 37 -0.69 -9.56 11.63
C LEU A 37 -2.13 -9.22 11.18
N PHE A 38 -2.30 -8.43 10.12
CA PHE A 38 -3.63 -8.06 9.62
C PHE A 38 -4.37 -9.26 9.05
N ALA A 39 -3.69 -10.14 8.31
CA ALA A 39 -4.29 -11.37 7.81
C ALA A 39 -4.79 -12.26 8.96
N ALA A 40 -4.03 -12.38 10.05
CA ALA A 40 -4.45 -13.12 11.23
C ALA A 40 -5.66 -12.47 11.92
N ILE A 41 -5.66 -11.14 12.09
CA ILE A 41 -6.78 -10.41 12.70
C ILE A 41 -8.07 -10.60 11.87
N ILE A 42 -7.99 -10.38 10.56
CA ILE A 42 -9.12 -10.54 9.64
C ILE A 42 -9.57 -12.00 9.62
N GLY A 43 -8.65 -12.95 9.55
CA GLY A 43 -8.95 -14.39 9.57
C GLY A 43 -9.66 -14.81 10.84
N ILE A 44 -9.17 -14.40 12.01
CA ILE A 44 -9.80 -14.70 13.30
C ILE A 44 -11.19 -14.05 13.40
N GLN A 45 -11.34 -12.80 12.99
CA GLN A 45 -12.66 -12.14 12.95
C GLN A 45 -13.63 -12.86 12.02
N SER A 46 -13.16 -13.25 10.83
CA SER A 46 -13.96 -14.00 9.86
C SER A 46 -14.40 -15.35 10.42
N LEU A 47 -13.49 -16.12 11.04
CA LEU A 47 -13.82 -17.41 11.66
C LEU A 47 -14.81 -17.24 12.83
N ARG A 48 -14.62 -16.23 13.68
CA ARG A 48 -15.53 -15.93 14.80
C ARG A 48 -16.92 -15.51 14.31
N SER A 49 -16.98 -14.66 13.29
CA SER A 49 -18.25 -14.20 12.70
C SER A 49 -19.05 -15.38 12.13
N LEU A 50 -18.37 -16.31 11.43
CA LEU A 50 -18.97 -17.53 10.91
C LEU A 50 -19.47 -18.46 12.02
N SER A 51 -18.69 -18.63 13.09
CA SER A 51 -19.05 -19.44 14.25
C SER A 51 -20.21 -18.85 15.07
N GLN A 52 -20.41 -17.54 15.02
CA GLN A 52 -21.50 -16.84 15.72
C GLN A 52 -22.77 -16.70 14.85
N GLY A 53 -22.81 -17.35 13.68
CA GLY A 53 -23.95 -17.30 12.76
C GLY A 53 -24.25 -15.90 12.23
N HIS A 54 -23.32 -14.95 12.39
CA HIS A 54 -23.48 -13.60 11.88
C HIS A 54 -23.32 -13.66 10.35
N LYS A 55 -24.34 -13.17 9.63
CA LYS A 55 -24.22 -12.95 8.19
C LYS A 55 -23.04 -11.99 7.96
N PRO A 56 -22.18 -12.23 6.96
CA PRO A 56 -21.05 -11.35 6.67
C PRO A 56 -21.53 -9.89 6.63
N GLU A 57 -21.00 -9.04 7.52
CA GLU A 57 -21.22 -7.61 7.44
C GLU A 57 -20.57 -7.11 6.15
N GLY A 58 -21.41 -6.67 5.21
CA GLY A 58 -20.97 -6.16 3.92
C GLY A 58 -21.18 -7.18 2.82
N GLN A 59 -22.36 -7.14 2.19
CA GLN A 59 -22.39 -7.40 0.76
C GLN A 59 -21.49 -6.34 0.13
N GLU A 60 -20.27 -6.71 -0.23
CA GLU A 60 -19.52 -5.93 -1.22
C GLU A 60 -20.45 -5.86 -2.44
N LEU A 61 -20.99 -4.67 -2.70
CA LEU A 61 -21.81 -4.40 -3.89
C LEU A 61 -20.91 -4.30 -5.13
N ILE A 62 -19.92 -5.18 -5.25
CA ILE A 62 -19.39 -5.52 -6.56
C ILE A 62 -20.40 -6.49 -7.14
N ALA A 63 -21.48 -5.92 -7.69
CA ALA A 63 -22.46 -6.68 -8.44
C ALA A 63 -21.70 -7.39 -9.57
N THR A 64 -21.45 -8.68 -9.39
CA THR A 64 -20.81 -9.58 -10.36
C THR A 64 -21.64 -9.75 -11.64
N ASP A 65 -22.80 -9.12 -11.71
CA ASP A 65 -23.66 -9.01 -12.91
C ASP A 65 -23.02 -8.17 -14.03
N GLY A 66 -21.89 -7.52 -13.80
CA GLY A 66 -21.16 -6.86 -14.88
C GLY A 66 -19.70 -6.63 -14.53
N PHE A 67 -18.79 -7.17 -15.34
CA PHE A 67 -17.36 -6.89 -15.32
C PHE A 67 -17.00 -5.38 -15.26
N THR A 68 -17.95 -4.49 -15.52
CA THR A 68 -17.86 -3.04 -15.33
C THR A 68 -17.25 -2.61 -13.99
N GLY A 69 -17.61 -3.26 -12.88
CA GLY A 69 -17.02 -2.93 -11.57
C GLY A 69 -15.51 -3.15 -11.53
N ILE A 70 -15.04 -4.23 -12.16
CA ILE A 70 -13.62 -4.55 -12.31
C ILE A 70 -12.93 -3.52 -13.19
N PHE A 71 -13.53 -3.13 -14.32
CA PHE A 71 -12.96 -2.10 -15.20
C PHE A 71 -12.85 -0.73 -14.51
N ILE A 72 -13.86 -0.33 -13.72
CA ILE A 72 -13.82 0.91 -12.94
C ILE A 72 -12.71 0.83 -11.89
N TYR A 73 -12.57 -0.30 -11.21
CA TYR A 73 -11.51 -0.50 -10.23
C TYR A 73 -10.12 -0.36 -10.87
N ILE A 74 -9.89 -1.04 -12.01
CA ILE A 74 -8.64 -0.91 -12.77
C ILE A 74 -8.40 0.56 -13.17
N ALA A 75 -9.43 1.25 -13.68
CA ALA A 75 -9.33 2.65 -14.07
C ALA A 75 -8.91 3.55 -12.90
N ILE A 76 -9.41 3.30 -11.70
CA ILE A 76 -9.01 4.04 -10.48
C ILE A 76 -7.55 3.80 -10.15
N PHE A 77 -7.05 2.56 -10.27
CA PHE A 77 -5.63 2.27 -10.02
C PHE A 77 -4.72 2.89 -11.09
N VAL A 78 -5.13 2.88 -12.36
CA VAL A 78 -4.41 3.58 -13.44
C VAL A 78 -4.40 5.08 -13.17
N PHE A 79 -5.53 5.67 -12.78
CA PHE A 79 -5.62 7.07 -12.40
C PHE A 79 -4.71 7.38 -11.21
N TYR A 80 -4.72 6.56 -10.16
CA TYR A 80 -3.81 6.71 -9.01
C TYR A 80 -2.35 6.76 -9.47
N TRP A 81 -1.93 5.80 -10.30
CA TRP A 81 -0.56 5.75 -10.80
C TRP A 81 -0.20 7.02 -11.58
N LEU A 82 -1.08 7.49 -12.46
CA LEU A 82 -0.84 8.72 -13.22
C LEU A 82 -0.87 9.98 -12.34
N ALA A 83 -1.72 10.01 -11.32
CA ALA A 83 -1.95 11.17 -10.46
C ALA A 83 -0.85 11.37 -9.40
N VAL A 84 -0.34 10.28 -8.79
CA VAL A 84 0.65 10.35 -7.70
C VAL A 84 1.89 11.20 -8.04
N PRO A 85 2.50 11.12 -9.24
CA PRO A 85 3.64 11.96 -9.60
C PRO A 85 3.34 13.46 -9.61
N TYR A 86 2.09 13.86 -9.90
CA TYR A 86 1.72 15.27 -10.01
C TYR A 86 1.09 15.81 -8.71
N LEU A 87 0.15 15.06 -8.13
CA LEU A 87 -0.63 15.45 -6.95
C LEU A 87 0.03 15.03 -5.63
N GLY A 88 1.01 14.13 -5.67
CA GLY A 88 1.69 13.58 -4.52
C GLY A 88 0.90 12.47 -3.81
N PHE A 89 1.61 11.65 -3.05
CA PHE A 89 1.05 10.51 -2.31
C PHE A 89 -0.01 10.95 -1.28
N MET A 90 0.22 12.06 -0.58
CA MET A 90 -0.62 12.48 0.55
C MET A 90 -2.03 12.92 0.14
N ILE A 91 -2.24 13.36 -1.11
CA ILE A 91 -3.55 13.79 -1.63
C ILE A 91 -4.19 12.67 -2.45
N THR A 92 -3.41 11.99 -3.29
CA THR A 92 -3.95 10.99 -4.21
C THR A 92 -4.47 9.75 -3.47
N THR A 93 -3.76 9.30 -2.43
CA THR A 93 -4.11 8.07 -1.70
C THR A 93 -5.44 8.19 -0.93
N PRO A 94 -5.72 9.26 -0.15
CA PRO A 94 -7.04 9.45 0.47
C PRO A 94 -8.18 9.47 -0.54
N ILE A 95 -8.01 10.19 -1.66
CA ILE A 95 -9.03 10.31 -2.71
C ILE A 95 -9.36 8.94 -3.29
N VAL A 96 -8.33 8.15 -3.59
CA VAL A 96 -8.49 6.81 -4.16
C VAL A 96 -9.07 5.84 -3.15
N MET A 97 -8.65 5.89 -1.88
CA MET A 97 -9.24 5.09 -0.80
C MET A 97 -10.73 5.40 -0.63
N LEU A 98 -11.14 6.66 -0.72
CA LEU A 98 -12.54 7.06 -0.68
C LEU A 98 -13.34 6.57 -1.89
N ALA A 99 -12.77 6.71 -3.10
CA ALA A 99 -13.40 6.22 -4.33
C ALA A 99 -13.62 4.70 -4.29
N VAL A 100 -12.62 3.96 -3.81
CA VAL A 100 -12.70 2.51 -3.60
C VAL A 100 -13.73 2.16 -2.52
N ALA A 101 -13.71 2.83 -1.37
CA ALA A 101 -14.66 2.58 -0.30
C ALA A 101 -16.11 2.84 -0.74
N TYR A 102 -16.32 3.87 -1.56
CA TYR A 102 -17.62 4.14 -2.17
C TYR A 102 -18.06 3.02 -3.12
N LEU A 103 -17.16 2.54 -3.99
CA LEU A 103 -17.43 1.42 -4.90
C LEU A 103 -17.75 0.10 -4.18
N LEU A 104 -17.09 -0.17 -3.06
CA LEU A 104 -17.36 -1.36 -2.24
C LEU A 104 -18.68 -1.24 -1.46
N GLY A 105 -19.37 -0.10 -1.52
CA GLY A 105 -20.61 0.14 -0.79
C GLY A 105 -20.40 0.39 0.70
N GLY A 106 -19.25 0.97 1.08
CA GLY A 106 -18.94 1.34 2.45
C GLY A 106 -20.03 2.24 3.06
N ARG A 107 -20.70 1.75 4.11
CA ARG A 107 -21.85 2.46 4.73
C ARG A 107 -21.45 3.34 5.92
N ASN A 108 -20.28 3.11 6.50
CA ASN A 108 -19.80 3.82 7.68
C ASN A 108 -18.82 4.95 7.28
N TRP A 109 -19.35 6.06 6.79
CA TRP A 109 -18.57 7.20 6.30
C TRP A 109 -17.56 7.79 7.32
N PRO A 110 -17.88 7.95 8.62
CA PRO A 110 -16.93 8.52 9.58
C PRO A 110 -15.62 7.73 9.73
N PRO A 111 -15.62 6.40 9.97
CA PRO A 111 -14.38 5.63 10.02
C PRO A 111 -13.69 5.53 8.66
N ILE A 112 -14.44 5.48 7.54
CA ILE A 112 -13.86 5.47 6.19
C ILE A 112 -13.03 6.74 5.94
N ILE A 113 -13.60 7.91 6.24
CA ILE A 113 -12.91 9.20 6.08
C ILE A 113 -11.70 9.27 7.00
N ALA A 114 -11.86 8.89 8.27
CA ALA A 114 -10.77 8.89 9.24
C ALA A 114 -9.59 8.03 8.77
N VAL A 115 -9.84 6.78 8.37
CA VAL A 115 -8.80 5.87 7.89
C VAL A 115 -8.16 6.37 6.59
N SER A 116 -8.96 6.90 5.66
CA SER A 116 -8.46 7.42 4.37
C SER A 116 -7.48 8.58 4.53
N VAL A 117 -7.56 9.35 5.62
CA VAL A 117 -6.66 10.48 5.89
C VAL A 117 -5.52 10.06 6.83
N ILE A 118 -5.85 9.37 7.92
CA ILE A 118 -4.87 8.98 8.94
C ILE A 118 -3.85 8.00 8.36
N THR A 119 -4.28 7.01 7.58
CA THR A 119 -3.38 5.98 7.05
C THR A 119 -2.31 6.56 6.11
N PRO A 120 -2.63 7.38 5.10
CA PRO A 120 -1.62 8.01 4.26
C PRO A 120 -0.66 8.91 5.03
N ILE A 121 -1.14 9.65 6.04
CA ILE A 121 -0.28 10.47 6.92
C ILE A 121 0.71 9.56 7.67
N LEU A 122 0.21 8.52 8.35
CA LEU A 122 1.03 7.58 9.11
C LEU A 122 2.09 6.92 8.22
N ILE A 123 1.72 6.52 7.01
CA ILE A 123 2.65 5.94 6.03
C ILE A 123 3.67 6.98 5.56
N PHE A 124 3.25 8.21 5.26
CA PHE A 124 4.15 9.25 4.78
C PHE A 124 5.21 9.62 5.82
N TYR A 125 4.78 9.91 7.05
CA TYR A 125 5.70 10.23 8.14
C TYR A 125 6.50 9.00 8.59
N GLY A 126 5.87 7.82 8.65
CA GLY A 126 6.56 6.57 8.96
C GLY A 126 7.67 6.27 7.95
N SER A 127 7.39 6.46 6.66
CA SER A 127 8.38 6.25 5.59
C SER A 127 9.51 7.29 5.64
N ARG A 128 9.18 8.54 5.93
CA ARG A 128 10.20 9.59 6.05
C ARG A 128 11.11 9.38 7.27
N GLU A 129 10.54 9.07 8.43
CA GLU A 129 11.27 9.01 9.70
C GLU A 129 12.03 7.68 9.87
N PHE A 130 11.38 6.54 9.57
CA PHE A 130 11.99 5.23 9.78
C PHE A 130 12.81 4.75 8.60
N LEU A 131 12.41 5.11 7.37
CA LEU A 131 13.00 4.55 6.15
C LEU A 131 13.88 5.56 5.41
N ARG A 132 13.81 6.86 5.76
CA ARG A 132 14.45 7.97 5.01
C ARG A 132 14.14 7.94 3.51
N VAL A 133 13.03 7.30 3.13
CA VAL A 133 12.56 7.24 1.74
C VAL A 133 11.54 8.34 1.54
N TYR A 134 11.82 9.23 0.59
CA TYR A 134 10.91 10.30 0.21
C TYR A 134 9.89 9.76 -0.78
N LEU A 135 8.64 9.68 -0.33
CA LEU A 135 7.51 9.43 -1.23
C LEU A 135 7.27 10.64 -2.13
N PRO A 136 6.68 10.46 -3.32
CA PRO A 136 6.39 11.55 -4.24
C PRO A 136 5.59 12.64 -3.54
N THR A 137 6.24 13.79 -3.36
CA THR A 137 5.60 15.05 -3.03
C THR A 137 5.17 15.74 -4.33
N TRP A 138 4.37 16.78 -4.21
CA TRP A 138 4.02 17.67 -5.32
C TRP A 138 5.26 17.99 -6.17
N ALA A 139 5.11 17.85 -7.48
CA ALA A 139 6.12 18.22 -8.46
C ALA A 139 6.04 19.74 -8.73
N PHE A 140 6.55 20.54 -7.79
CA PHE A 140 6.87 21.97 -7.99
C PHE A 140 8.11 22.34 -7.19
#